data_AF-A0A940ATJ2-F1
#
_entry.id   AF-A0A940ATJ2-F1
#
_cell.length_a   1.000
_cell.length_b   1.000
_cell.length_c   1.000
_cell.angle_alpha   90.00
_cell.angle_beta   90.00
_cell.angle_gamma   90.00
#
_symmetry.space_group_name_H-M   'P 1'
#
loop_
_entity.id
_entity.type
_entity.pdbx_description
1 polymer ?
#
loop_
_entity_poly.entity_id
_entity_poly.type
_entity_poly.pdbx_seq_one_letter_code
_entity_poly.pdbx_strand_id
1 'polypeptide(L)'
;MATRAYPQFYLNDAQQNLGVMFDYAIRTLQYEGDRFFFYFIQSKVAEKFEHANPKYLAGVSGIELCENVLQKTGEKFAASQNIRIEQGAEFWTGWSLAYYQWYSGLRFSDLQEYGLVPSQILTRYILHEADISKFVEIANKIIQKNKDASPTRLQKYRKAQGMTQAKLAELSGVSLRMIQLYEQRQSDINKASGETITALARALCCNFYEIMEIELDD
;
A
#
# COMPACT_ATOMS: atom_id res chain seq x y z
N MET A 1 17.51 -4.15 0.11
CA MET A 1 17.40 -3.17 1.21
C MET A 1 16.38 -2.14 0.80
N ALA A 2 15.12 -2.50 0.99
CA ALA A 2 14.00 -1.59 1.01
C ALA A 2 14.31 -0.58 2.10
N THR A 3 14.34 0.68 1.69
CA THR A 3 14.48 1.77 2.65
C THR A 3 13.16 1.85 3.41
N ARG A 4 13.23 1.92 4.75
CA ARG A 4 12.04 2.14 5.58
C ARG A 4 11.32 3.39 5.09
N ALA A 5 9.98 3.40 5.12
CA ALA A 5 9.18 4.50 4.60
C ALA A 5 9.56 5.86 5.21
N TYR A 6 9.93 5.85 6.51
CA TYR A 6 10.34 7.02 7.27
C TYR A 6 11.20 6.64 8.49
N PRO A 7 11.83 7.60 9.20
CA PRO A 7 12.65 7.32 10.38
C PRO A 7 11.91 6.57 11.49
N GLN A 8 12.60 5.64 12.17
CA GLN A 8 12.00 4.76 13.18
C GLN A 8 11.35 5.50 14.36
N PHE A 9 11.81 6.70 14.72
CA PHE A 9 11.23 7.42 15.86
C PHE A 9 9.76 7.82 15.66
N TYR A 10 9.29 7.88 14.42
CA TYR A 10 7.89 8.11 14.06
C TYR A 10 7.02 6.85 14.14
N LEU A 11 7.63 5.67 14.24
CA LEU A 11 6.92 4.40 14.13
C LEU A 11 5.88 4.22 15.23
N ASN A 12 6.20 4.58 16.48
CA ASN A 12 5.26 4.41 17.58
C ASN A 12 3.98 5.23 17.35
N ASP A 13 4.12 6.52 17.03
CA ASP A 13 3.00 7.41 16.73
C ASP A 13 2.19 6.90 15.53
N ALA A 14 2.87 6.46 14.48
CA ALA A 14 2.25 5.90 13.29
C ALA A 14 1.38 4.68 13.62
N GLN A 15 1.91 3.73 14.39
CA GLN A 15 1.18 2.53 14.78
C GLN A 15 0.00 2.83 15.71
N GLN A 16 0.18 3.73 16.67
CA GLN A 16 -0.90 4.17 17.56
C GLN A 16 -2.02 4.85 16.77
N ASN A 17 -1.68 5.81 15.90
CA ASN A 17 -2.67 6.56 15.13
C ASN A 17 -3.44 5.66 14.16
N LEU A 18 -2.77 4.78 13.42
CA LEU A 18 -3.46 3.83 12.54
C LEU A 18 -4.27 2.81 13.33
N GLY A 19 -3.76 2.32 14.46
CA GLY A 19 -4.52 1.42 15.34
C GLY A 19 -5.82 2.05 15.84
N VAL A 20 -5.74 3.28 16.39
CA VAL A 20 -6.92 4.04 16.82
C VAL A 20 -7.88 4.30 15.66
N MET A 21 -7.36 4.67 14.48
CA MET A 21 -8.18 4.94 13.29
C MET A 21 -9.00 3.72 12.88
N PHE A 22 -8.38 2.54 12.82
CA PHE A 22 -9.05 1.30 12.43
C PHE A 22 -10.02 0.78 13.51
N ASP A 23 -9.65 0.86 14.79
CA ASP A 23 -10.59 0.55 15.88
C ASP A 23 -11.83 1.44 15.82
N TYR A 24 -11.64 2.75 15.65
CA TYR A 24 -12.74 3.69 15.56
C TYR A 24 -13.62 3.41 14.33
N ALA A 25 -13.02 3.23 13.15
CA ALA A 25 -13.76 2.97 11.92
C ALA A 25 -14.57 1.67 11.96
N ILE A 26 -13.94 0.57 12.39
CA ILE A 26 -14.55 -0.77 12.32
C ILE A 26 -15.44 -1.00 13.53
N ARG A 27 -14.95 -0.79 14.74
CA ARG A 27 -15.68 -1.15 15.96
C ARG A 27 -16.66 -0.07 16.40
N THR A 28 -16.30 1.21 16.30
CA THR A 28 -17.19 2.30 16.74
C THR A 28 -18.17 2.72 15.65
N LEU A 29 -17.68 2.92 14.42
CA LEU A 29 -18.50 3.38 13.31
C LEU A 29 -19.10 2.25 12.45
N GLN A 30 -18.72 0.99 12.72
CA GLN A 30 -19.28 -0.21 12.07
C GLN A 30 -19.04 -0.25 10.54
N TYR A 31 -17.94 0.34 10.07
CA TYR A 31 -17.50 0.16 8.69
C TYR A 31 -16.88 -1.23 8.49
N GLU A 32 -17.14 -1.84 7.34
CA GLU A 32 -16.38 -3.00 6.89
C GLU A 32 -14.91 -2.59 6.64
N GLY A 33 -13.97 -3.39 7.15
CA GLY A 33 -12.55 -3.02 7.21
C GLY A 33 -11.91 -2.79 5.84
N ASP A 34 -12.12 -3.68 4.89
CA ASP A 34 -11.54 -3.57 3.53
C ASP A 34 -12.13 -2.35 2.80
N ARG A 35 -13.42 -2.08 3.00
CA ARG A 35 -14.09 -0.90 2.47
C ARG A 35 -13.56 0.40 3.06
N PHE A 36 -13.37 0.46 4.37
CA PHE A 36 -12.75 1.61 5.01
C PHE A 36 -11.30 1.81 4.54
N PHE A 37 -10.53 0.73 4.37
CA PHE A 37 -9.18 0.81 3.84
C PHE A 37 -9.15 1.32 2.39
N PHE A 38 -10.13 0.94 1.57
CA PHE A 38 -10.32 1.53 0.26
C PHE A 38 -10.56 3.06 0.36
N TYR A 39 -11.43 3.52 1.27
CA TYR A 39 -11.64 4.97 1.50
C TYR A 39 -10.37 5.67 1.98
N PHE A 40 -9.60 5.04 2.87
CA PHE A 40 -8.31 5.56 3.33
C PHE A 40 -7.34 5.83 2.18
N ILE A 41 -7.26 4.90 1.21
CA ILE A 41 -6.45 5.07 0.00
C ILE A 41 -7.01 6.16 -0.92
N GLN A 42 -8.32 6.14 -1.21
CA GLN A 42 -8.94 7.10 -2.13
C GLN A 42 -8.92 8.54 -1.61
N SER A 43 -9.01 8.74 -0.29
CA SER A 43 -8.98 10.05 0.36
C SER A 43 -7.63 10.79 0.25
N LYS A 44 -6.59 10.12 -0.25
CA LYS A 44 -5.18 10.56 -0.24
C LYS A 44 -4.58 10.75 1.15
N VAL A 45 -5.29 10.38 2.22
CA VAL A 45 -4.73 10.38 3.58
C VAL A 45 -3.62 9.31 3.69
N ALA A 46 -3.84 8.13 3.12
CA ALA A 46 -2.83 7.07 3.05
C ALA A 46 -1.50 7.54 2.42
N GLU A 47 -1.59 8.25 1.29
CA GLU A 47 -0.44 8.83 0.59
C GLU A 47 0.33 9.84 1.46
N LYS A 48 -0.39 10.65 2.27
CA LYS A 48 0.28 11.59 3.19
C LYS A 48 0.92 10.87 4.37
N PHE A 49 0.32 9.76 4.82
CA PHE A 49 0.83 8.95 5.91
C PHE A 49 2.13 8.22 5.51
N GLU A 50 2.13 7.51 4.38
CA GLU A 50 3.28 6.73 3.92
C GLU A 50 4.51 7.59 3.58
N HIS A 51 4.32 8.87 3.24
CA HIS A 51 5.40 9.85 3.04
C HIS A 51 5.76 10.65 4.32
N ALA A 52 5.29 10.21 5.50
CA ALA A 52 5.54 10.83 6.79
C ALA A 52 5.24 12.34 6.87
N ASN A 53 4.11 12.76 6.30
CA ASN A 53 3.63 14.11 6.54
C ASN A 53 3.32 14.28 8.04
N PRO A 54 4.01 15.19 8.76
CA PRO A 54 3.91 15.27 10.23
C PRO A 54 2.49 15.47 10.74
N LYS A 55 1.64 16.19 9.97
CA LYS A 55 0.24 16.40 10.31
C LYS A 55 -0.51 15.07 10.43
N TYR A 56 -0.34 14.18 9.46
CA TYR A 56 -1.09 12.93 9.37
C TYR A 56 -0.49 11.81 10.20
N LEU A 57 0.82 11.87 10.43
CA LEU A 57 1.54 10.81 11.10
C LEU A 57 1.56 10.98 12.62
N ALA A 58 1.71 12.21 13.13
CA ALA A 58 1.77 12.50 14.57
C ALA A 58 0.95 13.72 15.02
N GLY A 59 0.50 14.58 14.08
CA GLY A 59 -0.14 15.85 14.40
C GLY A 59 -1.66 15.82 14.58
N VAL A 60 -2.35 14.77 14.12
CA VAL A 60 -3.78 14.53 14.36
C VAL A 60 -3.96 13.19 15.06
N SER A 61 -5.00 13.07 15.87
CA SER A 61 -5.38 11.81 16.49
C SER A 61 -5.88 10.78 15.45
N GLY A 62 -5.81 9.49 15.77
CA GLY A 62 -6.38 8.45 14.90
C GLY A 62 -7.88 8.60 14.62
N ILE A 63 -8.64 9.20 15.54
CA ILE A 63 -10.06 9.52 15.32
C ILE A 63 -10.20 10.61 14.25
N GLU A 64 -9.48 11.74 14.40
CA GLU A 64 -9.47 12.81 13.40
C GLU A 64 -8.94 12.35 12.05
N LEU A 65 -8.04 11.36 12.04
CA LEU A 65 -7.55 10.71 10.82
C LEU A 65 -8.68 9.97 10.12
N CYS A 66 -9.47 9.17 10.87
CA CYS A 66 -10.66 8.50 10.35
C CYS A 66 -11.69 9.49 9.81
N GLU A 67 -12.03 10.52 10.58
CA GLU A 67 -12.98 11.55 10.19
C GLU A 67 -12.52 12.30 8.93
N ASN A 68 -11.21 12.58 8.80
CA ASN A 68 -10.64 13.14 7.58
C ASN A 68 -10.83 12.21 6.37
N VAL A 69 -10.65 10.90 6.54
CA VAL A 69 -10.89 9.92 5.47
C VAL A 69 -12.34 10.01 5.03
N LEU A 70 -13.27 9.89 5.97
CA LEU A 70 -14.70 9.86 5.68
C LEU A 70 -15.19 11.17 5.06
N GLN A 71 -14.75 12.32 5.60
CA GLN A 71 -15.09 13.63 5.05
C GLN A 71 -14.62 13.77 3.60
N LYS A 72 -13.37 13.36 3.30
CA LYS A 72 -12.81 13.46 1.95
C LYS A 72 -13.43 12.49 0.95
N THR A 73 -13.98 11.38 1.42
CA THR A 73 -14.73 10.43 0.56
C THR A 73 -16.23 10.71 0.52
N GLY A 74 -16.72 11.75 1.18
CA GLY A 74 -18.14 12.10 1.24
C GLY A 74 -18.99 11.12 2.07
N GLU A 75 -18.34 10.31 2.90
CA GLU A 75 -18.98 9.35 3.79
C GLU A 75 -19.52 10.05 5.04
N LYS A 76 -20.75 9.70 5.42
CA LYS A 76 -21.38 10.29 6.60
C LYS A 76 -20.99 9.51 7.85
N PHE A 77 -20.61 10.22 8.89
CA PHE A 77 -20.38 9.66 10.21
C PHE A 77 -21.07 10.53 11.26
N ALA A 78 -21.49 9.90 12.36
CA ALA A 78 -22.01 10.59 13.52
C ALA A 78 -20.92 10.66 14.58
N ALA A 79 -20.67 11.86 15.13
CA ALA A 79 -19.76 12.01 16.24
C ALA A 79 -20.25 11.15 17.43
N SER A 80 -19.42 10.21 17.87
CA SER A 80 -19.73 9.39 19.03
C SER A 80 -19.33 10.14 20.29
N GLN A 81 -20.25 10.29 21.25
CA GLN A 81 -19.98 11.01 22.50
C GLN A 81 -19.24 10.16 23.54
N ASN A 82 -19.12 8.85 23.33
CA ASN A 82 -18.47 7.91 24.25
C ASN A 82 -17.49 7.01 23.48
N ILE A 83 -16.41 7.62 22.95
CA ILE A 83 -15.37 6.88 22.25
C ILE A 83 -14.50 6.15 23.27
N ARG A 84 -14.66 4.83 23.35
CA ARG A 84 -13.74 3.97 24.08
C ARG A 84 -12.92 3.21 23.06
N ILE A 85 -11.64 3.51 22.92
CA ILE A 85 -10.75 2.72 22.07
C ILE A 85 -10.42 1.41 22.79
N GLU A 86 -10.69 0.29 22.12
CA GLU A 86 -10.28 -1.03 22.61
C GLU A 86 -9.08 -1.47 21.78
N GLN A 87 -7.97 -1.82 22.43
CA GLN A 87 -6.76 -2.28 21.75
C GLN A 87 -6.91 -3.76 21.33
N GLY A 88 -8.03 -4.08 20.68
CA GLY A 88 -8.40 -5.41 20.21
C GLY A 88 -7.93 -5.71 18.79
N ALA A 89 -8.67 -6.57 18.07
CA ALA A 89 -8.28 -7.02 16.73
C ALA A 89 -8.27 -5.92 15.68
N GLU A 90 -9.20 -4.97 15.77
CA GLU A 90 -9.34 -3.82 14.89
C GLU A 90 -8.19 -2.83 15.09
N PHE A 91 -7.85 -2.55 16.35
CA PHE A 91 -6.67 -1.76 16.69
C PHE A 91 -5.40 -2.42 16.19
N TRP A 92 -5.21 -3.71 16.50
CA TRP A 92 -4.02 -4.45 16.07
C TRP A 92 -3.91 -4.51 14.55
N THR A 93 -5.04 -4.52 13.83
CA THR A 93 -5.07 -4.45 12.36
C THR A 93 -4.42 -3.16 11.87
N GLY A 94 -4.83 -2.00 12.39
CA GLY A 94 -4.18 -0.73 12.04
C GLY A 94 -2.72 -0.67 12.49
N TRP A 95 -2.44 -1.12 13.71
CA TRP A 95 -1.11 -1.08 14.34
C TRP A 95 -0.06 -1.93 13.59
N SER A 96 -0.44 -3.15 13.18
CA SER A 96 0.43 -4.06 12.42
C SER A 96 0.56 -3.62 10.96
N LEU A 97 -0.52 -3.12 10.35
CA LEU A 97 -0.50 -2.56 9.00
C LEU A 97 0.45 -1.35 8.89
N ALA A 98 0.42 -0.44 9.87
CA ALA A 98 1.35 0.69 9.98
C ALA A 98 2.81 0.23 10.03
N TYR A 99 3.09 -0.78 10.88
CA TYR A 99 4.42 -1.37 10.99
C TYR A 99 4.90 -1.93 9.67
N TYR A 100 4.06 -2.72 9.00
CA TYR A 100 4.44 -3.37 7.76
C TYR A 100 4.63 -2.39 6.62
N GLN A 101 3.80 -1.34 6.54
CA GLN A 101 3.99 -0.24 5.60
C GLN A 101 5.33 0.45 5.84
N TRP A 102 5.65 0.80 7.09
CA TRP A 102 6.94 1.37 7.45
C TRP A 102 8.12 0.45 7.12
N TYR A 103 8.00 -0.83 7.47
CA TYR A 103 9.02 -1.86 7.26
C TYR A 103 9.31 -2.04 5.77
N SER A 104 8.28 -2.28 4.97
CA SER A 104 8.43 -2.61 3.55
C SER A 104 8.66 -1.39 2.66
N GLY A 105 8.29 -0.18 3.10
CA GLY A 105 8.32 1.02 2.28
C GLY A 105 7.28 1.02 1.14
N LEU A 106 6.41 0.01 1.09
CA LEU A 106 5.35 -0.08 0.08
C LEU A 106 4.26 0.94 0.34
N ARG A 107 3.55 1.32 -0.73
CA ARG A 107 2.37 2.18 -0.60
C ARG A 107 1.20 1.37 -0.09
N PHE A 108 0.27 1.99 0.63
CA PHE A 108 -0.96 1.30 1.04
C PHE A 108 -1.77 0.77 -0.15
N SER A 109 -1.72 1.46 -1.29
CA SER A 109 -2.31 0.96 -2.54
C SER A 109 -1.67 -0.34 -3.04
N ASP A 110 -0.36 -0.51 -2.82
CA ASP A 110 0.35 -1.74 -3.19
C ASP A 110 -0.06 -2.88 -2.24
N LEU A 111 -0.20 -2.59 -0.94
CA LEU A 111 -0.71 -3.55 0.03
C LEU A 111 -2.11 -4.05 -0.35
N GLN A 112 -3.01 -3.14 -0.74
CA GLN A 112 -4.34 -3.49 -1.25
C GLN A 112 -4.25 -4.31 -2.55
N GLU A 113 -3.45 -3.86 -3.53
CA GLU A 113 -3.28 -4.51 -4.83
C GLU A 113 -2.82 -5.97 -4.68
N TYR A 114 -1.91 -6.22 -3.74
CA TYR A 114 -1.35 -7.55 -3.49
C TYR A 114 -1.97 -8.27 -2.29
N GLY A 115 -3.16 -7.84 -1.84
CA GLY A 115 -4.04 -8.63 -0.98
C GLY A 115 -3.72 -8.61 0.52
N LEU A 116 -2.86 -7.69 1.00
CA LEU A 116 -2.70 -7.41 2.42
C LEU A 116 -3.74 -6.36 2.85
N VAL A 117 -4.97 -6.82 3.07
CA VAL A 117 -6.14 -6.00 3.42
C VAL A 117 -6.62 -6.29 4.86
N PRO A 118 -7.38 -5.38 5.51
CA PRO A 118 -7.83 -5.56 6.89
C PRO A 118 -8.50 -6.89 7.21
N SER A 119 -9.35 -7.42 6.34
CA SER A 119 -9.99 -8.73 6.53
C SER A 119 -8.97 -9.86 6.66
N GLN A 120 -7.86 -9.80 5.92
CA GLN A 120 -6.75 -10.74 6.07
C GLN A 120 -6.04 -10.55 7.41
N ILE A 121 -5.79 -9.31 7.82
CA ILE A 121 -5.06 -9.02 9.05
C ILE A 121 -5.89 -9.42 10.29
N LEU A 122 -7.19 -9.14 10.30
CA LEU A 122 -8.11 -9.50 11.39
C LEU A 122 -8.07 -11.02 11.70
N THR A 123 -8.04 -11.87 10.67
CA THR A 123 -7.94 -13.34 10.86
C THR A 123 -6.63 -13.80 11.50
N ARG A 124 -5.63 -12.90 11.58
CA ARG A 124 -4.28 -13.16 12.12
C ARG A 124 -4.07 -12.54 13.49
N TYR A 125 -5.13 -12.08 14.16
CA TYR A 125 -5.06 -11.51 15.51
C TYR A 125 -4.39 -12.44 16.54
N ILE A 126 -4.34 -13.76 16.30
CA ILE A 126 -3.56 -14.70 17.12
C ILE A 126 -2.07 -14.33 17.28
N LEU A 127 -1.55 -13.43 16.44
CA LEU A 127 -0.17 -12.94 16.48
C LEU A 127 0.02 -11.69 17.33
N HIS A 128 -1.03 -11.13 17.95
CA HIS A 128 -0.94 -9.85 18.65
C HIS A 128 0.01 -9.85 19.86
N GLU A 129 0.23 -11.01 20.49
CA GLU A 129 1.21 -11.20 21.56
C GLU A 129 2.57 -11.72 21.07
N ALA A 130 2.67 -12.08 19.78
CA ALA A 130 3.90 -12.59 19.20
C ALA A 130 4.81 -11.45 18.74
N ASP A 131 6.08 -11.78 18.50
CA ASP A 131 6.99 -10.85 17.85
C ASP A 131 6.46 -10.42 16.48
N ILE A 132 6.46 -9.11 16.23
CA ILE A 132 5.89 -8.51 15.03
C ILE A 132 6.57 -9.00 13.74
N SER A 133 7.80 -9.51 13.81
CA SER A 133 8.48 -10.17 12.68
C SER A 133 7.67 -11.34 12.09
N LYS A 134 6.91 -12.08 12.91
CA LYS A 134 6.05 -13.18 12.41
C LYS A 134 4.93 -12.66 11.50
N PHE A 135 4.38 -11.49 11.81
CA PHE A 135 3.41 -10.83 10.93
C PHE A 135 4.09 -10.38 9.62
N VAL A 136 5.30 -9.81 9.70
CA VAL A 136 6.10 -9.43 8.52
C VAL A 136 6.33 -10.62 7.59
N GLU A 137 6.75 -11.77 8.12
CA GLU A 137 6.96 -12.97 7.31
C GLU A 137 5.70 -13.41 6.56
N ILE A 138 4.54 -13.36 7.24
CA ILE A 138 3.26 -13.73 6.63
C ILE A 138 2.84 -12.70 5.59
N ALA A 139 2.98 -11.41 5.89
CA ALA A 139 2.67 -10.33 4.96
C ALA A 139 3.54 -10.40 3.70
N ASN A 140 4.85 -10.63 3.84
CA ASN A 140 5.76 -10.87 2.72
C ASN A 140 5.30 -12.06 1.87
N LYS A 141 4.93 -13.19 2.49
CA LYS A 141 4.42 -14.37 1.77
C LYS A 141 3.14 -14.09 0.99
N ILE A 142 2.20 -13.33 1.56
CA ILE A 142 0.96 -12.94 0.89
C ILE A 142 1.26 -12.07 -0.33
N ILE A 143 2.04 -11.01 -0.13
CA ILE A 143 2.35 -10.04 -1.18
C ILE A 143 3.14 -10.71 -2.31
N GLN A 144 4.19 -11.47 -1.98
CA GLN A 144 5.03 -12.13 -2.98
C GLN A 144 4.21 -13.13 -3.81
N LYS A 145 3.41 -13.97 -3.16
CA LYS A 145 2.53 -14.92 -3.86
C LYS A 145 1.58 -14.22 -4.84
N ASN A 146 0.93 -13.14 -4.39
CA ASN A 146 -0.04 -12.42 -5.22
C ASN A 146 0.63 -11.60 -6.33
N LYS A 147 1.84 -11.07 -6.08
CA LYS A 147 2.69 -10.41 -7.07
C LYS A 147 3.08 -11.36 -8.19
N ASP A 148 3.54 -12.56 -7.85
CA ASP A 148 3.99 -13.56 -8.83
C ASP A 148 2.83 -14.10 -9.67
N ALA A 149 1.65 -14.23 -9.06
CA ALA A 149 0.42 -14.60 -9.77
C ALA A 149 -0.14 -13.46 -10.65
N SER A 150 0.28 -12.22 -10.44
CA SER A 150 -0.21 -11.05 -11.17
C SER A 150 0.64 -10.73 -12.39
N PRO A 151 0.04 -10.20 -13.47
CA PRO A 151 0.76 -9.49 -14.52
C PRO A 151 1.69 -8.41 -13.95
N THR A 152 2.83 -8.20 -14.61
CA THR A 152 3.71 -7.06 -14.28
C THR A 152 3.00 -5.74 -14.49
N ARG A 153 3.42 -4.70 -13.78
CA ARG A 153 2.90 -3.34 -13.94
C ARG A 153 3.10 -2.82 -15.35
N LEU A 154 4.27 -3.05 -15.94
CA LEU A 154 4.51 -2.77 -17.35
C LEU A 154 3.43 -3.38 -18.26
N GLN A 155 3.13 -4.67 -18.05
CA GLN A 155 2.09 -5.36 -18.82
C GLN A 155 0.69 -4.80 -18.55
N LYS A 156 0.35 -4.48 -17.29
CA LYS A 156 -0.94 -3.89 -16.91
C LYS A 156 -1.15 -2.54 -17.61
N TYR A 157 -0.19 -1.62 -17.52
CA TYR A 157 -0.25 -0.31 -18.17
C TYR A 157 -0.32 -0.43 -19.69
N ARG A 158 0.50 -1.29 -20.30
CA ARG A 158 0.45 -1.52 -21.75
C ARG A 158 -0.93 -2.00 -22.21
N LYS A 159 -1.51 -2.97 -21.50
CA LYS A 159 -2.83 -3.50 -21.84
C LYS A 159 -3.94 -2.47 -21.60
N ALA A 160 -3.84 -1.65 -20.56
CA ALA A 160 -4.79 -0.56 -20.30
C ALA A 160 -4.82 0.48 -21.44
N GLN A 161 -3.66 0.71 -22.10
CA GLN A 161 -3.55 1.56 -23.29
C GLN A 161 -3.91 0.84 -24.60
N GLY A 162 -4.37 -0.42 -24.55
CA GLY A 162 -4.72 -1.21 -25.75
C GLY A 162 -3.53 -1.55 -26.66
N MET A 163 -2.29 -1.44 -26.17
CA MET A 163 -1.09 -1.63 -26.99
C MET A 163 -0.64 -3.10 -27.03
N THR A 164 -0.11 -3.54 -28.17
CA THR A 164 0.66 -4.80 -28.26
C THR A 164 2.10 -4.56 -27.76
N GLN A 165 2.84 -5.64 -27.45
CA GLN A 165 4.27 -5.51 -27.11
C GLN A 165 5.07 -4.88 -28.25
N ALA A 166 4.75 -5.22 -29.50
CA ALA A 166 5.37 -4.63 -30.69
C ALA A 166 5.07 -3.13 -30.81
N LYS A 167 3.84 -2.70 -30.51
CA LYS A 167 3.49 -1.28 -30.55
C LYS A 167 4.22 -0.47 -29.47
N LEU A 168 4.34 -1.01 -28.27
CA LEU A 168 5.12 -0.38 -27.21
C LEU A 168 6.60 -0.28 -27.59
N ALA A 169 7.17 -1.31 -28.23
CA ALA A 169 8.55 -1.30 -28.72
C ALA A 169 8.77 -0.16 -29.72
N GLU A 170 7.87 -0.01 -30.69
CA GLU A 170 7.91 1.04 -31.70
C GLU A 170 7.85 2.44 -31.07
N LEU A 171 6.94 2.67 -30.12
CA LEU A 171 6.74 3.99 -29.51
C LEU A 171 7.84 4.38 -28.51
N SER A 172 8.36 3.41 -27.76
CA SER A 172 9.38 3.66 -26.74
C SER A 172 10.81 3.60 -27.27
N GLY A 173 11.03 3.01 -28.44
CA GLY A 173 12.38 2.71 -28.96
C GLY A 173 13.08 1.57 -28.23
N VAL A 174 12.43 0.93 -27.25
CA VAL A 174 12.96 -0.24 -26.53
C VAL A 174 12.70 -1.49 -27.38
N SER A 175 13.68 -2.38 -27.47
CA SER A 175 13.52 -3.59 -28.29
C SER A 175 12.35 -4.47 -27.80
N LEU A 176 11.65 -5.09 -28.74
CA LEU A 176 10.55 -6.03 -28.42
C LEU A 176 11.00 -7.13 -27.46
N ARG A 177 12.23 -7.62 -27.63
CA ARG A 177 12.81 -8.64 -26.76
C ARG A 177 12.91 -8.16 -25.31
N MET A 178 13.35 -6.91 -25.09
CA MET A 178 13.44 -6.37 -23.73
C MET A 178 12.07 -6.19 -23.08
N ILE A 179 11.07 -5.71 -23.83
CA ILE A 179 9.69 -5.63 -23.31
C ILE A 179 9.17 -7.00 -22.89
N GLN A 180 9.41 -8.04 -23.69
CA GLN A 180 9.05 -9.41 -23.33
C GLN A 180 9.76 -9.89 -22.06
N LEU A 181 11.07 -9.63 -21.95
CA LEU A 181 11.87 -10.00 -20.79
C LEU A 181 11.36 -9.33 -19.50
N TYR A 182 11.06 -8.03 -19.55
CA TYR A 182 10.47 -7.32 -18.43
C TYR A 182 9.10 -7.88 -18.06
N GLU A 183 8.21 -8.09 -19.04
CA GLU A 183 6.86 -8.60 -18.76
C GLU A 183 6.83 -10.02 -18.21
N GLN A 184 7.83 -10.83 -18.56
CA GLN A 184 8.00 -12.21 -18.08
C GLN A 184 8.84 -12.29 -16.79
N ARG A 185 9.26 -11.15 -16.21
CA ARG A 185 10.17 -11.07 -15.06
C ARG A 185 11.50 -11.82 -15.25
N GLN A 186 11.94 -12.00 -16.50
CA GLN A 186 13.27 -12.54 -16.84
C GLN A 186 14.36 -11.46 -16.80
N SER A 187 13.96 -10.19 -16.82
CA SER A 187 14.84 -9.06 -16.55
C SER A 187 14.15 -8.11 -15.58
N ASP A 188 14.95 -7.59 -14.67
CA ASP A 188 14.49 -6.69 -13.63
C ASP A 188 14.31 -5.29 -14.20
N ILE A 189 13.06 -4.83 -14.30
CA ILE A 189 12.74 -3.50 -14.81
C ILE A 189 13.25 -2.40 -13.87
N ASN A 190 13.40 -2.69 -12.57
CA ASN A 190 13.90 -1.71 -11.60
C ASN A 190 15.38 -1.41 -11.80
N LYS A 191 16.10 -2.28 -12.53
CA LYS A 191 17.51 -2.12 -12.93
C LYS A 191 17.70 -1.62 -14.37
N ALA A 192 16.61 -1.33 -15.09
CA ALA A 192 16.71 -0.75 -16.41
C ALA A 192 17.32 0.67 -16.32
N SER A 193 17.98 1.12 -17.39
CA SER A 193 18.54 2.48 -17.41
C SER A 193 17.43 3.51 -17.27
N GLY A 194 17.74 4.64 -16.61
CA GLY A 194 16.75 5.72 -16.43
C GLY A 194 16.15 6.21 -17.75
N GLU A 195 16.94 6.21 -18.83
CA GLU A 195 16.48 6.50 -20.19
C GLU A 195 15.43 5.48 -20.68
N THR A 196 15.69 4.19 -20.48
CA THR A 196 14.77 3.11 -20.89
C THR A 196 13.45 3.20 -20.14
N ILE A 197 13.50 3.34 -18.81
CA ILE A 197 12.28 3.43 -17.98
C ILE A 197 11.49 4.69 -18.35
N THR A 198 12.17 5.82 -18.55
CA THR A 198 11.52 7.08 -18.95
C THR A 198 10.88 6.97 -20.33
N ALA A 199 11.53 6.31 -21.29
CA ALA A 199 10.99 6.10 -22.62
C ALA A 199 9.72 5.22 -22.59
N LEU A 200 9.75 4.13 -21.82
CA LEU A 200 8.56 3.27 -21.60
C LEU A 200 7.43 4.04 -20.93
N ALA A 201 7.73 4.79 -19.87
CA ALA A 201 6.73 5.56 -19.13
C ALA A 201 6.05 6.63 -20.01
N ARG A 202 6.85 7.36 -20.82
CA ARG A 202 6.33 8.32 -21.81
C ARG A 202 5.44 7.66 -22.86
N ALA A 203 5.88 6.53 -23.41
CA ALA A 203 5.09 5.79 -24.40
C ALA A 203 3.75 5.27 -23.81
N LEU A 204 3.71 5.00 -22.50
CA LEU A 204 2.54 4.54 -21.77
C LEU A 204 1.72 5.67 -21.13
N CYS A 205 2.13 6.93 -21.29
CA CYS A 205 1.52 8.10 -20.66
C CYS A 205 1.36 7.96 -19.13
N CYS A 206 2.38 7.45 -18.47
CA CYS A 206 2.41 7.25 -17.02
C CYS A 206 3.73 7.75 -16.41
N ASN A 207 3.81 7.78 -15.09
CA ASN A 207 5.04 8.06 -14.39
C ASN A 207 5.95 6.82 -14.35
N PHE A 208 7.26 7.04 -14.30
CA PHE A 208 8.24 5.94 -14.32
C PHE A 208 8.05 4.94 -13.17
N TYR A 209 7.68 5.42 -11.98
CA TYR A 209 7.47 4.58 -10.80
C TYR A 209 6.21 3.71 -10.89
N GLU A 210 5.28 3.99 -11.82
CA GLU A 210 4.04 3.23 -11.97
C GLU A 210 4.26 1.91 -12.72
N ILE A 211 5.32 1.81 -13.53
CA ILE A 211 5.71 0.59 -14.26
C ILE A 211 6.77 -0.24 -13.53
N MET A 212 7.40 0.33 -12.50
CA MET A 212 8.38 -0.36 -11.65
C MET A 212 7.68 -1.36 -10.72
N GLU A 213 8.31 -2.51 -10.49
CA GLU A 213 7.79 -3.57 -9.63
C GLU A 213 8.12 -3.30 -8.16
N ILE A 214 7.26 -3.77 -7.26
CA ILE A 214 7.54 -3.72 -5.82
C ILE A 214 8.70 -4.67 -5.46
N GLU A 215 9.52 -4.30 -4.48
CA GLU A 215 10.58 -5.13 -3.92
C GLU A 215 10.32 -5.35 -2.43
N LEU A 216 10.43 -6.59 -1.99
CA LEU A 216 10.38 -6.95 -0.58
C LEU A 216 11.82 -7.26 -0.13
N ASP A 217 12.15 -6.88 1.10
CA ASP A 217 13.38 -7.36 1.73
C ASP A 217 13.23 -8.81 2.16
N ASP A 218 14.31 -9.57 1.96
CA ASP A 218 14.52 -10.92 2.49
C ASP A 218 14.82 -10.91 4.00
#